data_AF-A0ABD5DCN1-F1
#
_entry.id   AF-A0ABD5DCN1-F1
#
_cell.length_a   1.000
_cell.length_b   1.000
_cell.length_c   1.000
_cell.angle_alpha   90.00
_cell.angle_beta   90.00
_cell.angle_gamma   90.00
#
_symmetry.space_group_name_H-M   'P 1'
#
loop_
_entity.id
_entity.type
_entity.pdbx_description
1 polymer ?
#
loop_
_entity_poly.entity_id
_entity_poly.type
_entity_poly.pdbx_seq_one_letter_code
_entity_poly.pdbx_strand_id
1 'polypeptide(L)'
;MKVTEPGLNTLIDNLNTLICEDSLLTRQERETLVRAVAAIGAMKARVSMKKGEAPTVARREKREKKDRQPDPRFPRAGHPWQEDEKTLLSDALEPVPDEEIGT
;
A
#
# COMPACT_ATOMS: atom_id res chain seq x y z
N MET A 1 -16.94 1.86 -8.18
CA MET A 1 -17.17 3.20 -7.58
C MET A 1 -15.82 3.83 -7.28
N LYS A 2 -15.52 5.05 -7.75
CA LYS A 2 -14.21 5.70 -7.52
C LYS A 2 -14.29 6.56 -6.25
N VAL A 3 -13.34 6.38 -5.33
CA VAL A 3 -13.23 7.22 -4.13
C VAL A 3 -12.63 8.57 -4.52
N THR A 4 -13.34 9.66 -4.28
CA THR A 4 -12.92 11.03 -4.64
C THR A 4 -12.79 11.89 -3.38
N GLU A 5 -11.82 12.81 -3.37
CA GLU A 5 -11.57 13.71 -2.23
C GLU A 5 -12.80 14.58 -1.87
N PRO A 6 -13.52 15.20 -2.83
CA PRO A 6 -14.75 15.94 -2.51
C PRO A 6 -15.82 15.04 -1.89
N GLY A 7 -15.98 13.81 -2.38
CA GLY A 7 -16.95 12.87 -1.81
C GLY A 7 -16.60 12.47 -0.38
N LEU A 8 -15.31 12.31 -0.07
CA LEU A 8 -14.85 12.05 1.30
C LEU A 8 -15.06 13.25 2.23
N ASN A 9 -14.90 14.48 1.74
CA ASN A 9 -15.20 15.69 2.53
C ASN A 9 -16.67 15.76 2.91
N THR A 10 -17.57 15.64 1.93
CA THR A 10 -19.01 15.64 2.16
C THR A 10 -19.43 14.53 3.13
N LEU A 11 -18.83 13.35 3.02
CA LEU A 11 -19.11 12.25 3.96
C LEU A 11 -18.66 12.59 5.39
N ILE A 12 -17.47 13.15 5.57
CA ILE A 12 -16.98 13.58 6.89
C ILE A 12 -17.91 14.64 7.49
N ASP A 13 -18.32 15.63 6.70
CA ASP A 13 -19.19 16.72 7.17
C ASP A 13 -20.56 16.20 7.61
N ASN A 14 -21.18 15.31 6.82
CA ASN A 14 -22.45 14.69 7.16
C ASN A 14 -22.36 13.86 8.45
N LEU A 15 -21.29 13.08 8.62
CA LEU A 15 -21.07 12.27 9.82
C LEU A 15 -20.82 13.15 11.04
N ASN A 16 -20.08 14.26 10.89
CA ASN A 16 -19.85 15.20 11.98
C ASN A 16 -21.14 15.91 12.41
N THR A 17 -22.01 16.30 11.47
CA THR A 17 -23.34 16.84 11.80
C THR A 17 -24.15 15.83 12.62
N LEU A 18 -24.19 14.57 12.17
CA LEU A 18 -24.91 13.50 12.88
C LEU A 18 -24.31 13.22 14.27
N ILE A 19 -22.98 13.24 14.40
CA ILE A 19 -22.29 13.08 15.68
C ILE A 19 -22.62 14.22 16.64
N CYS A 20 -22.74 15.45 16.15
CA CYS A 20 -23.04 16.62 16.98
C CYS A 20 -24.53 16.73 17.34
N GLU A 21 -25.42 16.05 16.63
CA GLU A 21 -26.84 15.98 16.99
C GLU A 21 -27.05 15.00 18.16
N ASP A 22 -27.27 15.56 19.36
CA ASP A 22 -27.35 14.83 20.64
C ASP A 22 -28.59 13.95 20.83
N SER A 23 -29.63 14.11 20.00
CA SER A 23 -30.92 13.43 20.19
C SER A 23 -31.11 12.15 19.36
N LEU A 24 -30.21 11.84 18.42
CA LEU A 24 -30.40 10.76 17.44
C LEU A 24 -29.56 9.51 17.70
N LEU A 25 -28.56 9.58 18.57
CA LEU A 25 -27.56 8.54 18.72
C LEU A 25 -27.38 8.13 20.18
N THR A 26 -27.29 6.83 20.40
CA THR A 26 -26.73 6.28 21.63
C THR A 26 -25.23 6.59 21.72
N ARG A 27 -24.70 6.53 22.94
CA ARG A 27 -23.26 6.72 23.18
C ARG A 27 -22.39 5.78 22.33
N GLN A 28 -22.79 4.52 22.19
CA GLN A 28 -22.03 3.53 21.44
C GLN A 28 -22.02 3.82 19.93
N GLU A 29 -23.16 4.25 19.39
CA GLU A 29 -23.26 4.67 17.98
C GLU A 29 -22.37 5.89 17.72
N ARG A 30 -22.36 6.86 18.63
CA ARG A 30 -21.47 8.02 18.54
C ARG A 30 -20.00 7.62 18.56
N GLU A 31 -19.58 6.76 19.49
CA GLU A 31 -18.20 6.28 19.55
C GLU A 31 -17.81 5.52 18.27
N THR A 32 -18.74 4.76 17.69
CA THR A 32 -18.54 4.05 16.42
C THR A 32 -18.39 5.01 15.24
N LEU A 33 -19.24 6.03 15.16
CA LEU A 33 -19.20 7.05 14.13
C LEU A 33 -17.91 7.88 14.21
N VAL A 34 -17.45 8.24 15.41
CA VAL A 34 -16.16 8.93 15.61
C VAL A 34 -14.99 8.09 15.08
N ARG A 35 -14.98 6.78 15.33
CA ARG A 35 -13.97 5.86 14.76
C ARG A 35 -14.05 5.79 13.24
N ALA A 36 -15.27 5.77 12.69
CA ALA A 36 -15.47 5.79 11.24
C ALA A 36 -14.94 7.08 10.61
N VAL A 37 -15.21 8.25 11.21
CA VAL A 37 -14.67 9.54 10.76
C VAL A 37 -13.14 9.53 10.78
N ALA A 38 -12.51 8.98 11.82
CA ALA A 38 -11.04 8.85 11.86
C ALA A 38 -10.49 7.96 10.72
N ALA A 39 -11.14 6.82 10.44
CA ALA A 39 -10.77 5.94 9.34
C ALA A 39 -10.95 6.62 7.96
N ILE A 40 -12.03 7.39 7.79
CA ILE A 40 -12.30 8.18 6.58
C ILE A 40 -11.29 9.31 6.42
N GLY A 41 -10.90 9.99 7.50
CA GLY A 41 -9.81 10.97 7.50
C GLY A 41 -8.49 10.36 6.99
N ALA A 42 -8.14 9.15 7.43
CA ALA A 42 -6.97 8.43 6.93
C ALA A 42 -7.11 7.99 5.45
N MET A 43 -8.31 7.68 4.97
CA MET A 43 -8.57 7.48 3.54
C MET A 43 -8.38 8.77 2.74
N LYS A 44 -8.92 9.89 3.22
CA LYS A 44 -8.80 11.20 2.59
C LYS A 44 -7.34 11.62 2.43
N ALA A 45 -6.51 11.45 3.47
CA ALA A 45 -5.08 11.74 3.39
C ALA A 45 -4.36 10.93 2.28
N ARG A 46 -4.72 9.65 2.12
CA ARG A 46 -4.15 8.80 1.06
C ARG A 46 -4.60 9.22 -0.34
N VAL A 47 -5.81 9.73 -0.48
CA VAL A 47 -6.33 10.27 -1.76
C VAL A 47 -5.68 11.61 -2.09
N SER A 48 -5.49 12.49 -1.11
CA SER A 48 -4.81 13.77 -1.34
C SER A 48 -3.32 13.61 -1.64
N MET A 49 -2.63 12.62 -1.07
CA MET A 49 -1.24 12.24 -1.43
C MET A 49 -1.08 11.72 -2.86
N LYS A 50 -2.18 11.33 -3.55
CA LYS A 50 -2.13 11.01 -4.98
C LYS A 50 -2.24 12.26 -5.86
N LYS A 51 -2.72 13.37 -5.32
CA LYS A 51 -2.98 14.62 -6.04
C LYS A 51 -1.91 15.68 -5.77
N GLY A 52 -1.41 15.74 -4.55
CA GLY A 52 -0.16 16.42 -4.21
C GLY A 52 0.99 15.48 -4.51
N GLU A 53 2.02 16.00 -5.17
CA GLU A 53 3.35 15.40 -5.23
C GLU A 53 3.66 14.73 -3.89
N ALA A 54 4.04 13.45 -3.95
CA ALA A 54 4.26 12.60 -2.78
C ALA A 54 4.93 13.39 -1.65
N PRO A 55 4.52 13.21 -0.38
CA PRO A 55 5.17 13.90 0.71
C PRO A 55 6.66 13.67 0.57
N THR A 56 7.38 14.78 0.55
CA THR A 56 8.84 14.91 0.54
C THR A 56 9.45 14.37 1.84
N VAL A 57 8.99 13.21 2.29
CA VAL A 57 9.48 12.42 3.42
C VAL A 57 9.84 11.00 2.96
N ALA A 58 10.19 10.84 1.69
CA ALA A 58 11.04 9.73 1.23
C ALA A 58 11.62 10.00 -0.17
N ARG A 59 11.81 11.26 -0.57
CA ARG A 59 13.03 11.59 -1.32
C ARG A 59 14.16 11.38 -0.31
N ARG A 60 14.47 10.11 0.00
CA ARG A 60 15.86 9.71 0.04
C ARG A 60 16.35 10.26 -1.28
N GLU A 61 17.01 11.41 -1.23
CA GLU A 61 18.16 11.68 -2.06
C GLU A 61 18.71 10.33 -2.40
N LYS A 62 18.83 10.05 -3.70
CA LYS A 62 19.56 8.93 -4.26
C LYS A 62 20.84 8.80 -3.44
N ARG A 63 20.75 8.14 -2.29
CA ARG A 63 21.82 7.89 -1.36
C ARG A 63 22.57 6.98 -2.27
N GLU A 64 23.66 7.51 -2.80
CA GLU A 64 24.65 6.75 -3.52
C GLU A 64 24.73 5.45 -2.74
N LYS A 65 24.10 4.40 -3.31
CA LYS A 65 23.95 3.14 -2.60
C LYS A 65 25.41 2.78 -2.43
N LYS A 66 25.92 2.83 -1.19
CA LYS A 66 27.24 2.29 -0.88
C LYS A 66 27.33 1.00 -1.67
N ASP A 67 28.37 0.86 -2.48
CA ASP A 67 28.55 -0.29 -3.36
C ASP A 67 28.21 -1.54 -2.53
N ARG A 68 27.18 -2.25 -2.98
CA ARG A 68 26.54 -3.28 -2.15
C ARG A 68 27.56 -4.41 -2.07
N GLN A 69 28.35 -4.42 -1.00
CA GLN A 69 29.37 -5.45 -0.79
C GLN A 69 28.67 -6.82 -0.89
N PRO A 70 29.00 -7.64 -1.90
CA PRO A 70 28.33 -8.92 -2.09
C PRO A 70 28.51 -9.78 -0.84
N ASP A 71 27.43 -10.41 -0.37
CA ASP A 71 27.52 -11.38 0.73
C ASP A 71 28.42 -12.53 0.25
N PRO A 72 29.49 -12.90 0.98
CA PRO A 72 30.37 -14.00 0.58
C PRO A 72 29.62 -15.33 0.36
N ARG A 73 28.47 -15.53 1.01
CA ARG A 73 27.60 -16.71 0.80
C ARG A 73 26.77 -16.62 -0.46
N PHE A 74 26.49 -15.40 -0.93
CA PHE A 74 25.72 -15.15 -2.15
C PHE A 74 26.43 -14.10 -3.02
N PRO A 75 27.57 -14.46 -3.65
CA PRO A 75 28.42 -13.51 -4.36
C PRO A 75 27.75 -12.82 -5.55
N ARG A 76 26.69 -13.43 -6.09
CA ARG A 76 25.90 -12.91 -7.22
C ARG A 76 24.61 -12.21 -6.79
N ALA A 77 24.36 -12.04 -5.50
CA ALA A 77 23.12 -11.46 -5.01
C ALA A 77 22.90 -10.03 -5.55
N GLY A 78 21.86 -9.86 -6.35
CA GLY A 78 21.50 -8.57 -6.95
C GLY A 78 22.08 -8.31 -8.34
N HIS A 79 22.88 -9.24 -8.88
CA HIS A 79 23.24 -9.22 -10.30
C HIS A 79 22.08 -9.76 -11.16
N PRO A 80 21.91 -9.28 -12.41
CA PRO A 80 20.95 -9.86 -13.34
C PRO A 80 21.30 -11.32 -13.66
N TRP A 81 20.27 -12.15 -13.78
CA TRP A 81 20.38 -13.54 -14.21
C TRP A 81 21.03 -13.63 -15.59
N GLN A 82 22.09 -14.42 -15.68
CA GLN A 82 22.74 -14.77 -16.94
C GLN A 82 21.86 -15.73 -17.74
N GLU A 83 22.12 -15.81 -19.04
CA GLU A 83 21.35 -16.66 -19.95
C GLU A 83 21.44 -18.15 -19.58
N ASP A 84 22.64 -18.61 -19.20
CA ASP A 84 22.88 -19.99 -18.73
C ASP A 84 22.14 -20.31 -17.42
N GLU A 85 21.93 -19.31 -16.56
CA GLU A 85 21.19 -19.50 -15.32
C GLU A 85 19.68 -19.58 -15.63
N LYS A 86 19.20 -18.79 -16.59
CA LYS A 86 17.80 -18.85 -17.04
C LYS A 86 17.49 -20.19 -17.71
N THR A 87 18.37 -20.69 -18.56
CA THR A 87 18.19 -21.99 -19.21
C THR A 87 18.20 -23.13 -18.20
N LEU A 88 19.08 -23.07 -17.19
CA LEU A 88 19.09 -24.02 -16.08
C LEU A 88 17.77 -23.99 -15.28
N LEU A 89 17.23 -22.80 -15.00
CA LEU A 89 15.93 -22.67 -14.32
C LEU A 89 14.79 -23.21 -15.18
N SER A 90 14.80 -22.95 -16.48
CA SER A 90 13.78 -23.46 -17.41
C SER A 90 13.81 -24.98 -17.53
N ASP A 91 14.99 -25.59 -17.66
CA ASP A 91 15.18 -27.04 -17.71
C ASP A 91 14.73 -27.73 -16.40
N ALA A 92 14.99 -27.08 -15.25
CA ALA A 92 14.53 -27.59 -13.96
C ALA A 92 13.01 -27.49 -13.76
N LEU A 93 12.33 -26.59 -14.48
CA LEU A 93 10.88 -26.38 -14.42
C LEU A 93 10.11 -27.16 -15.49
N GLU A 94 10.74 -27.49 -16.63
CA GLU A 94 10.16 -28.29 -17.71
C GLU A 94 9.56 -29.64 -17.27
N PRO A 95 10.12 -30.38 -16.30
CA PRO A 95 9.50 -31.62 -15.82
C PRO A 95 8.35 -31.41 -14.83
N VAL A 96 8.07 -30.18 -14.40
CA VAL A 96 6.97 -29.87 -13.47
C VAL A 96 5.71 -29.59 -14.28
N PRO A 97 4.72 -30.50 -14.31
CA PRO A 97 3.47 -30.23 -14.98
C PRO A 97 2.73 -29.06 -14.30
N ASP A 98 2.17 -28.15 -15.09
CA ASP A 98 1.41 -27.00 -14.59
C ASP A 98 0.24 -27.40 -13.66
N GLU A 99 -0.22 -28.65 -13.76
CA GLU A 99 -1.29 -29.26 -12.96
C GLU A 99 -0.91 -29.50 -11.48
N GLU A 100 0.39 -29.56 -11.15
CA GLU A 100 0.89 -29.64 -9.75
C GLU A 100 1.20 -28.26 -9.15
N ILE A 101 1.19 -27.18 -9.96
CA ILE A 101 1.34 -25.80 -9.48
C ILE A 101 -0.02 -25.28 -8.99
N GLY A 102 -0.45 -25.84 -7.86
CA GLY A 102 -1.48 -25.34 -6.94
C GLY A 102 -2.69 -24.59 -7.51
N THR A 103 -3.82 -25.30 -7.62
CA THR A 103 -5.16 -24.70 -7.42
C THR A 103 -5.34 -24.21 -5.99
#